data_AF-S9PUP6-F1
#
_entry.id   AF-S9PUP6-F1
#
_cell.length_a   1.000
_cell.length_b   1.000
_cell.length_c   1.000
_cell.angle_alpha   90.00
_cell.angle_beta   90.00
_cell.angle_gamma   90.00
#
_symmetry.space_group_name_H-M   'P 1'
#
loop_
_entity.id
_entity.type
_entity.pdbx_description
1 polymer ?
#
loop_
_entity_poly.entity_id
_entity_poly.type
_entity_poly.pdbx_seq_one_letter_code
_entity_poly.pdbx_strand_id
1 'polypeptide(L)'
;MLFLFALVSLVCTFVCAVQLNETDYEGSLNTLVNGLADETYGDEGIISHTGVYESLYKDDLSQFNYTMDFMSGDNYGKVEALLNLASKANDKGFVGDLIYLAHFASAGGYNGYMQLNDESSFAKDLLGFCENDATIFTKLSQSSSNKKLQDFFESLVSPESDASSNNKLGKRYDGTYTCNTKHTASRESCSLLYGYLSRSTWTISGGPRAACYSGCCVSWSMKAPAQATELAPRVNTCLQTCPNPTFSCINRDVVIGNVYGVDVCVSGRTQFCH
;
A
#
# COMPACT_ATOMS: atom_id res chain seq x y z
N MET A 1 -22.24 -57.74 -0.82
CA MET A 1 -21.00 -56.93 -0.81
C MET A 1 -21.22 -55.80 -1.80
N LEU A 2 -21.65 -54.57 -1.46
CA LEU A 2 -21.20 -53.66 -0.40
C LEU A 2 -19.68 -53.43 -0.48
N PHE A 3 -19.28 -52.35 -1.14
CA PHE A 3 -18.52 -51.18 -0.62
C PHE A 3 -17.99 -50.37 -1.83
N LEU A 4 -18.62 -49.24 -2.19
CA LEU A 4 -18.28 -47.88 -1.74
C LEU A 4 -16.90 -47.41 -2.28
N PHE A 5 -16.90 -46.64 -3.38
CA PHE A 5 -15.74 -45.82 -3.78
C PHE A 5 -16.17 -44.37 -3.98
N ALA A 6 -15.72 -43.58 -3.00
CA ALA A 6 -15.54 -42.14 -2.91
C ALA A 6 -16.07 -41.25 -4.06
N LEU A 7 -17.16 -40.54 -3.77
CA LEU A 7 -17.40 -39.21 -4.32
C LEU A 7 -16.36 -38.26 -3.71
N VAL A 8 -15.31 -37.96 -4.47
CA VAL A 8 -14.46 -36.79 -4.19
C VAL A 8 -15.31 -35.58 -4.49
N SER A 9 -15.89 -34.98 -3.44
CA SER A 9 -16.55 -33.69 -3.52
C SER A 9 -15.49 -32.64 -3.84
N LEU A 10 -15.32 -32.34 -5.13
CA LEU A 10 -14.59 -31.17 -5.58
C LEU A 10 -15.44 -29.96 -5.17
N VAL A 11 -15.25 -29.47 -3.96
CA VAL A 11 -15.73 -28.15 -3.56
C VAL A 11 -14.87 -27.15 -4.31
N CYS A 12 -15.23 -26.88 -5.57
CA CYS A 12 -14.86 -25.62 -6.20
C CYS A 12 -15.59 -24.54 -5.41
N THR A 13 -14.93 -23.97 -4.41
CA THR A 13 -15.27 -22.62 -3.95
C THR A 13 -15.00 -21.71 -5.14
N PHE A 14 -16.02 -21.51 -5.98
CA PHE A 14 -16.14 -20.28 -6.74
C PHE A 14 -16.23 -19.18 -5.69
N VAL A 15 -15.08 -18.64 -5.29
CA VAL A 15 -15.04 -17.32 -4.67
C VAL A 15 -15.49 -16.39 -5.78
N CYS A 16 -16.77 -16.07 -5.80
CA CYS A 16 -17.26 -14.99 -6.64
C CYS A 16 -16.51 -13.76 -6.16
N ALA A 17 -15.52 -13.32 -6.93
CA ALA A 17 -14.76 -12.11 -6.63
C ALA A 17 -15.75 -10.99 -6.32
N VAL A 18 -15.79 -10.52 -5.06
CA VAL A 18 -16.69 -9.43 -4.70
C VAL A 18 -16.12 -8.15 -5.29
N GLN A 19 -16.64 -7.78 -6.47
CA GLN A 19 -16.27 -6.54 -7.14
C GLN A 19 -16.87 -5.33 -6.41
N LEU A 20 -16.06 -4.29 -6.23
CA LEU A 20 -16.52 -3.03 -5.67
C LEU A 20 -17.49 -2.38 -6.66
N ASN A 21 -18.69 -2.06 -6.18
CA ASN A 21 -19.68 -1.32 -6.95
C ASN A 21 -19.62 0.13 -6.52
N GLU A 22 -18.95 0.97 -7.31
CA GLU A 22 -18.80 2.38 -6.98
C GLU A 22 -20.14 3.13 -6.84
N THR A 23 -21.21 2.67 -7.50
CA THR A 23 -22.55 3.28 -7.37
C THR A 23 -23.18 3.04 -6.01
N ASP A 24 -22.79 1.97 -5.33
CA ASP A 24 -23.15 1.65 -3.95
C ASP A 24 -21.95 1.92 -3.03
N TYR A 25 -21.83 3.20 -2.63
CA TYR A 25 -20.75 3.65 -1.76
C TYR A 25 -20.72 2.88 -0.43
N GLU A 26 -21.87 2.79 0.26
CA GLU A 26 -21.95 2.19 1.60
C GLU A 26 -21.70 0.68 1.57
N GLY A 27 -22.27 -0.02 0.58
CA GLY A 27 -22.02 -1.46 0.39
C GLY A 27 -20.57 -1.76 0.04
N SER A 28 -19.95 -0.94 -0.82
CA SER A 28 -18.54 -1.09 -1.17
C SER A 28 -17.61 -0.82 0.01
N LEU A 29 -17.84 0.26 0.77
CA LEU A 29 -17.07 0.55 1.97
C LEU A 29 -17.21 -0.56 3.02
N ASN A 30 -18.43 -1.06 3.23
CA ASN A 30 -18.68 -2.20 4.12
C ASN A 30 -17.94 -3.46 3.68
N THR A 31 -17.90 -3.75 2.37
CA THR A 31 -17.16 -4.88 1.82
C THR A 31 -15.66 -4.75 2.12
N LEU A 32 -15.08 -3.57 1.90
CA LEU A 32 -13.66 -3.28 2.12
C LEU A 32 -13.27 -3.40 3.60
N VAL A 33 -14.03 -2.74 4.47
CA VAL A 33 -13.79 -2.67 5.91
C VAL A 33 -13.95 -4.04 6.60
N ASN A 34 -14.69 -4.95 5.98
CA ASN A 34 -14.81 -6.33 6.44
C ASN A 34 -13.78 -7.29 5.81
N GLY A 35 -12.87 -6.79 4.97
CA GLY A 35 -11.85 -7.60 4.31
C GLY A 35 -12.45 -8.59 3.29
N LEU A 36 -13.65 -8.29 2.78
CA LEU A 36 -14.39 -9.14 1.85
C LEU A 36 -14.16 -8.77 0.38
N ALA A 37 -13.42 -7.68 0.11
CA ALA A 37 -13.06 -7.30 -1.25
C ALA A 37 -11.89 -8.18 -1.71
N ASP A 38 -12.13 -9.15 -2.58
CA ASP A 38 -11.09 -10.09 -3.01
C ASP A 38 -9.87 -9.38 -3.63
N GLU A 39 -8.74 -10.10 -3.66
CA GLU A 39 -7.61 -9.72 -4.48
C GLU A 39 -7.99 -10.05 -5.94
N THR A 40 -8.21 -9.01 -6.74
CA THR A 40 -8.17 -9.18 -8.19
C THR A 40 -6.73 -9.54 -8.53
N TYR A 41 -6.54 -10.61 -9.29
CA TYR A 41 -5.24 -10.99 -9.80
C TYR A 41 -5.27 -10.86 -11.32
N GLY A 42 -4.43 -9.98 -11.85
CA GLY A 42 -4.05 -9.98 -13.26
C GLY A 42 -4.57 -8.82 -14.10
N ASP A 43 -5.14 -7.77 -13.50
CA ASP A 43 -5.35 -6.52 -14.23
C ASP A 43 -4.17 -5.56 -14.04
N GLU A 44 -3.35 -5.46 -15.09
CA GLU A 44 -2.20 -4.57 -15.14
C GLU A 44 -2.59 -3.21 -15.71
N GLY A 45 -2.00 -2.14 -15.18
CA GLY A 45 -2.22 -0.80 -15.71
C GLY A 45 -1.48 0.29 -14.94
N ILE A 46 -1.37 1.46 -15.56
CA ILE A 46 -0.78 2.64 -14.92
C ILE A 46 -1.89 3.39 -14.18
N ILE A 47 -1.72 3.53 -12.87
CA ILE A 47 -2.54 4.38 -12.01
C ILE A 47 -1.93 5.79 -12.04
N SER A 48 -2.75 6.78 -12.39
CA SER A 48 -2.37 8.19 -12.38
C SER A 48 -3.48 9.02 -11.73
N HIS A 49 -3.26 9.39 -10.47
CA HIS A 49 -4.16 10.18 -9.66
C HIS A 49 -3.43 11.38 -9.05
N THR A 50 -3.78 12.56 -9.53
CA THR A 50 -3.34 13.85 -8.98
C THR A 50 -4.49 14.45 -8.17
N GLY A 51 -4.89 13.75 -7.12
CA GLY A 51 -5.95 14.21 -6.22
C GLY A 51 -5.44 15.34 -5.33
N VAL A 52 -6.12 16.48 -5.38
CA VAL A 52 -6.15 17.44 -4.27
C VAL A 52 -7.51 17.25 -3.63
N TYR A 53 -7.57 16.50 -2.54
CA TYR A 53 -8.83 16.33 -1.82
C TYR A 53 -9.09 17.57 -0.96
N GLU A 54 -9.98 18.44 -1.42
CA GLU A 54 -10.27 19.72 -0.73
C GLU A 54 -10.65 19.55 0.75
N SER A 55 -11.36 18.46 1.09
CA SER A 55 -11.74 18.21 2.48
C SER A 55 -10.51 18.06 3.39
N LEU A 56 -9.41 17.46 2.91
CA LEU A 56 -8.17 17.36 3.67
C LEU A 56 -7.58 18.73 4.01
N TYR A 57 -7.73 19.73 3.14
CA TYR A 57 -7.24 21.09 3.43
C TYR A 57 -8.18 21.85 4.37
N LYS A 58 -9.49 21.61 4.28
CA LYS A 58 -10.48 22.23 5.18
C LYS A 58 -10.31 21.75 6.63
N ASP A 59 -9.82 20.53 6.82
CA ASP A 59 -9.68 19.89 8.13
C ASP A 59 -8.24 19.89 8.70
N ASP A 60 -7.29 20.59 8.06
CA ASP A 60 -5.85 20.60 8.40
C ASP A 60 -5.20 19.19 8.35
N LEU A 61 -5.58 18.41 7.35
CA LEU A 61 -5.15 17.02 7.12
C LEU A 61 -4.41 16.84 5.78
N SER A 62 -3.80 17.90 5.25
CA SER A 62 -3.11 17.89 3.95
C SER A 62 -1.94 16.91 3.86
N GLN A 63 -1.39 16.46 5.00
CA GLN A 63 -0.38 15.39 5.07
C GLN A 63 -0.87 14.04 4.54
N PHE A 64 -2.20 13.85 4.43
CA PHE A 64 -2.82 12.66 3.86
C PHE A 64 -3.17 12.80 2.38
N ASN A 65 -2.72 13.86 1.71
CA ASN A 65 -2.99 14.06 0.30
C ASN A 65 -2.00 13.26 -0.57
N TYR A 66 -2.45 12.12 -1.12
CA TYR A 66 -1.63 11.23 -1.94
C TYR A 66 -1.67 11.58 -3.42
N THR A 67 -0.50 11.81 -4.02
CA THR A 67 -0.35 11.84 -5.49
C THR A 67 0.08 10.48 -6.01
N MET A 68 -0.85 9.67 -6.49
CA MET A 68 -0.54 8.29 -6.91
C MET A 68 -0.15 8.26 -8.38
N ASP A 69 1.06 7.77 -8.66
CA ASP A 69 1.57 7.58 -10.02
C ASP A 69 2.43 6.31 -10.02
N PHE A 70 1.81 5.16 -10.35
CA PHE A 70 2.45 3.84 -10.27
C PHE A 70 1.92 2.84 -11.30
N MET A 71 2.76 1.86 -11.66
CA MET A 71 2.36 0.69 -12.44
C MET A 71 1.79 -0.37 -11.49
N SER A 72 0.51 -0.70 -11.62
CA SER A 72 -0.11 -1.85 -10.97
C SER A 72 0.09 -3.10 -11.83
N GLY A 73 0.63 -4.16 -11.24
CA GLY A 73 0.84 -5.44 -11.91
C GLY A 73 -0.27 -6.48 -11.68
N ASP A 74 -1.27 -6.19 -10.86
CA ASP A 74 -2.31 -7.17 -10.52
C ASP A 74 -3.66 -6.63 -10.03
N ASN A 75 -3.75 -5.36 -9.57
CA ASN A 75 -4.93 -4.77 -8.92
C ASN A 75 -5.39 -3.43 -9.54
N TYR A 76 -5.15 -3.19 -10.82
CA TYR A 76 -5.45 -1.90 -11.48
C TYR A 76 -6.89 -1.42 -11.24
N GLY A 77 -7.90 -2.23 -11.58
CA GLY A 77 -9.32 -1.88 -11.47
C GLY A 77 -9.79 -1.71 -10.04
N LYS A 78 -9.22 -2.48 -9.10
CA LYS A 78 -9.49 -2.29 -7.66
C LYS A 78 -8.95 -0.95 -7.17
N VAL A 79 -7.74 -0.57 -7.57
CA VAL A 79 -7.17 0.73 -7.19
C VAL A 79 -8.00 1.89 -7.77
N GLU A 80 -8.39 1.81 -9.05
CA GLU A 80 -9.28 2.81 -9.66
C GLU A 80 -10.61 2.93 -8.88
N ALA A 81 -11.23 1.80 -8.51
CA ALA A 81 -12.45 1.81 -7.72
C ALA A 81 -12.25 2.43 -6.32
N LEU A 82 -11.12 2.16 -5.67
CA LEU A 82 -10.76 2.78 -4.39
C LEU A 82 -10.61 4.31 -4.52
N LEU A 83 -9.97 4.78 -5.59
CA LEU A 83 -9.80 6.21 -5.87
C LEU A 83 -11.13 6.90 -6.18
N ASN A 84 -12.04 6.21 -6.88
CA ASN A 84 -13.39 6.71 -7.16
C ASN A 84 -14.23 6.78 -5.88
N LEU A 85 -14.14 5.77 -5.00
CA LEU A 85 -14.78 5.81 -3.68
C LEU A 85 -14.19 6.92 -2.80
N ALA A 86 -12.87 7.12 -2.82
CA ALA A 86 -12.19 8.19 -2.09
C ALA A 86 -12.69 9.56 -2.53
N SER A 87 -12.84 9.78 -3.84
CA SER A 87 -13.40 11.02 -4.39
C SER A 87 -14.85 11.25 -3.91
N LYS A 88 -15.67 10.20 -3.85
CA LYS A 88 -17.03 10.28 -3.29
C LYS A 88 -17.04 10.58 -1.79
N ALA A 89 -16.12 10.01 -1.03
CA ALA A 89 -15.95 10.32 0.39
C ALA A 89 -15.59 11.80 0.59
N ASN A 90 -14.67 12.33 -0.23
CA ASN A 90 -14.33 13.75 -0.26
C ASN A 90 -15.56 14.64 -0.52
N ASP A 91 -16.36 14.32 -1.55
CA ASP A 91 -17.54 15.11 -1.92
C ASP A 91 -18.62 15.11 -0.82
N LYS A 92 -18.70 14.02 -0.05
CA LYS A 92 -19.62 13.88 1.09
C LYS A 92 -19.08 14.45 2.41
N GLY A 93 -17.81 14.85 2.46
CA GLY A 93 -17.15 15.28 3.70
C GLY A 93 -16.84 14.14 4.68
N PHE A 94 -16.81 12.89 4.22
CA PHE A 94 -16.44 11.74 5.04
C PHE A 94 -14.91 11.55 5.08
N VAL A 95 -14.24 12.41 5.85
CA VAL A 95 -12.77 12.49 5.86
C VAL A 95 -12.10 11.21 6.38
N GLY A 96 -12.67 10.56 7.40
CA GLY A 96 -12.16 9.28 7.89
C GLY A 96 -12.21 8.17 6.83
N ASP A 97 -13.31 8.08 6.08
CA ASP A 97 -13.45 7.12 4.98
C ASP A 97 -12.47 7.45 3.84
N LEU A 98 -12.33 8.74 3.50
CA LEU A 98 -11.37 9.21 2.49
C LEU A 98 -9.95 8.76 2.82
N ILE A 99 -9.48 8.96 4.06
CA ILE A 99 -8.14 8.57 4.47
C ILE A 99 -7.96 7.06 4.37
N TYR A 100 -8.94 6.27 4.80
CA TYR A 100 -8.91 4.82 4.67
C TYR A 100 -8.79 4.38 3.20
N LEU A 101 -9.64 4.90 2.32
CA LEU A 101 -9.70 4.54 0.90
C LEU A 101 -8.44 4.98 0.14
N ALA A 102 -7.97 6.21 0.38
CA ALA A 102 -6.77 6.73 -0.26
C ALA A 102 -5.51 5.98 0.21
N HIS A 103 -5.43 5.60 1.49
CA HIS A 103 -4.35 4.72 1.96
C HIS A 103 -4.40 3.35 1.30
N PHE A 104 -5.58 2.76 1.17
CA PHE A 104 -5.77 1.48 0.51
C PHE A 104 -5.25 1.52 -0.94
N ALA A 105 -5.62 2.55 -1.69
CA ALA A 105 -5.12 2.78 -3.04
C ALA A 105 -3.59 2.99 -3.06
N SER A 106 -3.04 3.76 -2.12
CA SER A 106 -1.59 4.00 -2.01
C SER A 106 -0.78 2.72 -1.71
N ALA A 107 -1.42 1.76 -1.05
CA ALA A 107 -0.94 0.42 -0.78
C ALA A 107 -1.34 -0.57 -1.88
N GLY A 108 -1.60 -0.10 -3.12
CA GLY A 108 -1.85 -0.95 -4.28
C GLY A 108 -3.12 -1.81 -4.21
N GLY A 109 -4.06 -1.51 -3.32
CA GLY A 109 -5.30 -2.28 -3.18
C GLY A 109 -5.14 -3.62 -2.43
N TYR A 110 -4.03 -3.83 -1.72
CA TYR A 110 -3.77 -5.11 -1.02
C TYR A 110 -4.40 -5.15 0.38
N ASN A 111 -5.29 -6.13 0.59
CA ASN A 111 -6.06 -6.26 1.84
C ASN A 111 -5.18 -6.48 3.07
N GLY A 112 -4.09 -7.25 2.91
CA GLY A 112 -3.17 -7.55 4.01
C GLY A 112 -2.55 -6.29 4.65
N TYR A 113 -2.47 -5.20 3.90
CA TYR A 113 -1.99 -3.92 4.39
C TYR A 113 -3.02 -3.20 5.28
N MET A 114 -4.30 -3.33 4.92
CA MET A 114 -5.41 -2.51 5.40
C MET A 114 -6.24 -3.17 6.51
N GLN A 115 -5.64 -4.11 7.23
CA GLN A 115 -6.30 -4.72 8.39
C GLN A 115 -6.62 -3.66 9.44
N LEU A 116 -7.83 -3.69 9.99
CA LEU A 116 -8.28 -2.73 11.00
C LEU A 116 -7.95 -3.22 12.41
N ASN A 117 -6.67 -3.26 12.73
CA ASN A 117 -6.13 -3.52 14.07
C ASN A 117 -4.87 -2.65 14.29
N ASP A 118 -4.49 -2.48 15.55
CA ASP A 118 -3.37 -1.65 16.02
C ASP A 118 -1.99 -2.14 15.54
N GLU A 119 -1.84 -3.44 15.29
CA GLU A 119 -0.59 -4.02 14.80
C GLU A 119 -0.41 -3.93 13.27
N SER A 120 -1.44 -3.54 12.54
CA SER A 120 -1.44 -3.49 11.07
C SER A 120 -0.44 -2.46 10.51
N SER A 121 -0.02 -2.69 9.26
CA SER A 121 0.79 -1.69 8.54
C SER A 121 0.05 -0.36 8.40
N PHE A 122 -1.26 -0.40 8.14
CA PHE A 122 -2.12 0.77 8.08
C PHE A 122 -2.13 1.58 9.39
N ALA A 123 -2.34 0.93 10.55
CA ALA A 123 -2.33 1.60 11.85
C ALA A 123 -0.96 2.23 12.16
N LYS A 124 0.13 1.48 11.95
CA LYS A 124 1.50 1.97 12.16
C LYS A 124 1.81 3.19 11.31
N ASP A 125 1.31 3.24 10.08
CA ASP A 125 1.51 4.41 9.23
C ASP A 125 0.69 5.61 9.67
N LEU A 126 -0.58 5.41 10.02
CA LEU A 126 -1.44 6.48 10.53
C LEU A 126 -0.82 7.12 11.76
N LEU A 127 -0.33 6.30 12.70
CA LEU A 127 0.39 6.76 13.89
C LEU A 127 1.68 7.54 13.52
N GLY A 128 2.38 7.13 12.46
CA GLY A 128 3.55 7.85 11.94
C GLY A 128 3.25 9.19 11.29
N PHE A 129 2.07 9.38 10.68
CA PHE A 129 1.65 10.69 10.16
C PHE A 129 1.18 11.63 11.27
N CYS A 130 0.60 11.08 12.33
CA CYS A 130 -0.02 11.84 13.41
C CYS A 130 0.91 12.04 14.62
N GLU A 131 2.24 11.92 14.45
CA GLU A 131 3.31 11.73 15.46
C GLU A 131 3.15 12.45 16.84
N ASN A 132 2.31 13.49 16.99
CA ASN A 132 1.98 14.12 18.27
C ASN A 132 0.52 14.69 18.41
N ASP A 133 -0.42 14.41 17.50
CA ASP A 133 -1.78 14.98 17.56
C ASP A 133 -2.87 13.89 17.65
N ALA A 134 -3.20 13.52 18.89
CA ALA A 134 -4.27 12.57 19.19
C ALA A 134 -5.67 13.06 18.78
N THR A 135 -5.86 14.37 18.53
CA THR A 135 -7.17 14.90 18.13
C THR A 135 -7.52 14.50 16.69
N ILE A 136 -6.51 14.17 15.86
CA ILE A 136 -6.74 13.70 14.49
C ILE A 136 -7.60 12.44 14.48
N PHE A 137 -7.29 11.43 15.29
CA PHE A 137 -8.05 10.18 15.28
C PHE A 137 -9.49 10.35 15.74
N THR A 138 -9.73 11.29 16.67
CA THR A 138 -11.10 11.68 17.04
C THR A 138 -11.84 12.30 15.86
N LYS A 139 -11.20 13.21 15.10
CA LYS A 139 -11.78 13.78 13.87
C LYS A 139 -12.06 12.71 12.83
N LEU A 140 -11.15 11.75 12.64
CA LEU A 140 -11.33 10.66 11.66
C LEU A 140 -12.48 9.74 12.05
N SER A 141 -12.60 9.39 13.33
CA SER A 141 -13.77 8.65 13.81
C SER A 141 -15.06 9.43 13.52
N GLN A 142 -15.15 10.68 13.99
CA GLN A 142 -16.38 11.49 13.85
C GLN A 142 -16.79 11.76 12.39
N SER A 143 -15.84 11.71 11.45
CA SER A 143 -16.07 11.91 10.02
C SER A 143 -16.12 10.62 9.20
N SER A 144 -16.13 9.45 9.84
CA SER A 144 -16.32 8.16 9.16
C SER A 144 -17.79 7.79 9.06
N SER A 145 -18.23 7.32 7.90
CA SER A 145 -19.61 6.85 7.73
C SER A 145 -19.80 5.40 8.19
N ASN A 146 -18.71 4.69 8.50
CA ASN A 146 -18.73 3.27 8.86
C ASN A 146 -18.37 3.04 10.34
N LYS A 147 -19.23 2.33 11.09
CA LYS A 147 -19.02 2.09 12.52
C LYS A 147 -17.71 1.36 12.85
N LYS A 148 -17.28 0.41 12.04
CA LYS A 148 -16.03 -0.32 12.27
C LYS A 148 -14.79 0.55 12.01
N LEU A 149 -14.87 1.51 11.08
CA LEU A 149 -13.82 2.54 10.91
C LEU A 149 -13.81 3.52 12.08
N GLN A 150 -14.98 3.94 12.57
CA GLN A 150 -15.09 4.77 13.78
C GLN A 150 -14.40 4.10 14.96
N ASP A 151 -14.76 2.84 15.24
CA ASP A 151 -14.18 2.04 16.32
C ASP A 151 -12.66 1.88 16.15
N PHE A 152 -12.21 1.64 14.91
CA PHE A 152 -10.79 1.53 14.60
C PHE A 152 -10.05 2.83 14.91
N PHE A 153 -10.48 3.97 14.38
CA PHE A 153 -9.83 5.25 14.64
C PHE A 153 -9.86 5.62 16.14
N GLU A 154 -10.96 5.37 16.85
CA GLU A 154 -11.04 5.57 18.31
C GLU A 154 -10.04 4.72 19.10
N SER A 155 -9.76 3.50 18.62
CA SER A 155 -8.80 2.59 19.24
C SER A 155 -7.34 2.94 18.99
N LEU A 156 -7.04 3.78 17.99
CA LEU A 156 -5.70 4.31 17.74
C LEU A 156 -5.38 5.37 18.81
N VAL A 157 -5.09 4.92 20.03
CA VAL A 157 -4.52 5.78 21.07
C VAL A 157 -3.12 6.14 20.61
N SER A 158 -2.87 7.43 20.35
CA SER A 158 -1.52 7.92 20.08
C SER A 158 -0.63 7.42 21.21
N PRO A 159 0.43 6.64 20.94
CA PRO A 159 1.41 6.33 21.96
C PRO A 159 1.79 7.68 22.59
N GLU A 160 1.67 7.80 23.91
CA GLU A 160 2.36 8.86 24.63
C GLU A 160 3.76 8.90 24.03
N SER A 161 4.16 10.08 23.58
CA SER A 161 5.45 10.29 22.97
C SER A 161 6.51 9.68 23.88
N ASP A 162 6.93 8.45 23.57
CA ASP A 162 8.19 7.93 24.03
C ASP A 162 9.20 8.78 23.27
N ALA A 163 9.49 9.93 23.86
CA ALA A 163 10.65 10.78 23.62
C ALA A 163 11.95 10.03 23.99
N SER A 164 11.97 8.71 23.77
CA SER A 164 13.04 7.75 23.99
C SER A 164 13.20 6.82 22.77
N SER A 165 12.76 7.22 21.58
CA SER A 165 13.39 6.76 20.33
C SER A 165 14.42 7.75 19.78
N ASN A 166 14.89 8.69 20.61
CA ASN A 166 16.12 9.41 20.33
C ASN A 166 17.31 8.45 20.43
N ASN A 167 17.94 8.18 19.28
CA ASN A 167 19.24 7.53 19.12
C ASN A 167 19.31 6.02 19.37
N LYS A 168 18.46 5.21 18.71
CA LYS A 168 19.06 4.06 18.03
C LYS A 168 19.85 4.64 16.87
N LEU A 169 21.11 4.99 17.15
CA LEU A 169 22.13 5.17 16.11
C LEU A 169 21.98 3.97 15.18
N GLY A 170 21.33 4.21 14.04
CA GLY A 170 21.33 3.25 12.95
C GLY A 170 22.79 2.83 12.76
N LYS A 171 23.03 1.52 12.61
CA LYS A 171 24.34 1.00 12.25
C LYS A 171 24.99 1.97 11.27
N ARG A 172 26.22 2.41 11.58
CA ARG A 172 27.01 3.24 10.65
C ARG A 172 26.92 2.59 9.27
N TYR A 173 26.34 3.36 8.36
CA TYR A 173 26.27 3.20 6.91
C TYR A 173 27.44 2.36 6.38
N ASP A 174 27.15 1.17 5.85
CA ASP A 174 28.13 0.26 5.22
C ASP A 174 28.25 0.48 3.70
N GLY A 175 27.50 1.45 3.17
CA GLY A 175 27.49 1.80 1.75
C GLY A 175 26.42 1.02 0.99
N THR A 176 25.62 1.75 0.22
CA THR A 176 24.66 1.27 -0.80
C THR A 176 23.29 0.74 -0.37
N TYR A 177 23.05 0.18 0.82
CA TYR A 177 21.70 -0.31 1.20
C TYR A 177 21.30 -0.08 2.66
N THR A 178 20.00 -0.02 2.96
CA THR A 178 19.49 0.09 4.33
C THR A 178 18.13 -0.59 4.48
N CYS A 179 17.99 -1.48 5.46
CA CYS A 179 16.70 -2.08 5.83
C CYS A 179 15.99 -1.24 6.89
N ASN A 180 14.67 -1.10 6.77
CA ASN A 180 13.84 -0.34 7.70
C ASN A 180 12.60 -1.15 8.12
N THR A 181 11.98 -0.75 9.21
CA THR A 181 10.75 -1.31 9.78
C THR A 181 9.52 -0.45 9.50
N LYS A 182 9.67 0.69 8.79
CA LYS A 182 8.55 1.52 8.33
C LYS A 182 8.04 1.05 6.97
N HIS A 183 6.73 1.14 6.73
CA HIS A 183 6.08 0.82 5.45
C HIS A 183 6.44 -0.58 4.90
N THR A 184 6.55 -1.58 5.77
CA THR A 184 7.07 -2.89 5.38
C THR A 184 6.09 -3.66 4.50
N ALA A 185 6.65 -4.47 3.59
CA ALA A 185 5.92 -5.50 2.86
C ALA A 185 6.35 -6.88 3.36
N SER A 186 5.51 -7.89 3.14
CA SER A 186 5.89 -9.28 3.41
C SER A 186 6.97 -9.73 2.43
N ARG A 187 7.88 -10.62 2.89
CA ARG A 187 8.90 -11.20 2.00
C ARG A 187 8.29 -12.01 0.87
N GLU A 188 7.17 -12.69 1.11
CA GLU A 188 6.44 -13.43 0.10
C GLU A 188 5.96 -12.50 -1.02
N SER A 189 5.30 -11.41 -0.66
CA SER A 189 4.88 -10.34 -1.57
C SER A 189 6.04 -9.80 -2.40
N CYS A 190 7.19 -9.51 -1.78
CA CYS A 190 8.35 -8.98 -2.51
C CYS A 190 9.05 -10.04 -3.39
N SER A 191 8.96 -11.33 -3.02
CA SER A 191 9.44 -12.43 -3.86
C SER A 191 8.56 -12.58 -5.11
N LEU A 192 7.25 -12.40 -4.96
CA LEU A 192 6.30 -12.37 -6.07
C LEU A 192 6.52 -11.16 -6.97
N LEU A 193 6.75 -9.97 -6.41
CA LEU A 193 7.16 -8.78 -7.18
C LEU A 193 8.45 -9.03 -7.98
N TYR A 194 9.48 -9.62 -7.35
CA TYR A 194 10.70 -9.99 -8.07
C TYR A 194 10.43 -10.93 -9.24
N GLY A 195 9.61 -11.96 -9.02
CA GLY A 195 9.21 -12.91 -10.06
C GLY A 195 8.41 -12.26 -11.19
N TYR A 196 7.53 -11.30 -10.88
CA TYR A 196 6.83 -10.48 -11.86
C TYR A 196 7.82 -9.65 -12.69
N LEU A 197 8.61 -8.79 -12.05
CA LEU A 197 9.57 -7.90 -12.72
C LEU A 197 10.59 -8.64 -13.58
N SER A 198 11.04 -9.82 -13.14
CA SER A 198 12.02 -10.63 -13.88
C SER A 198 11.49 -11.21 -15.20
N ARG A 199 10.16 -11.31 -15.34
CA ARG A 199 9.47 -11.87 -16.52
C ARG A 199 8.79 -10.81 -17.36
N SER A 200 8.59 -9.62 -16.82
CA SER A 200 7.97 -8.50 -17.51
C SER A 200 8.94 -7.83 -18.49
N THR A 201 8.39 -7.34 -19.60
CA THR A 201 9.14 -6.64 -20.66
C THR A 201 8.78 -5.16 -20.75
N TRP A 202 7.97 -4.66 -19.82
CA TRP A 202 7.54 -3.27 -19.85
C TRP A 202 8.71 -2.32 -19.58
N THR A 203 8.59 -1.14 -20.20
CA THR A 203 9.49 -0.01 -20.00
C THR A 203 8.64 1.22 -19.74
N ILE A 204 9.02 1.97 -18.72
CA ILE A 204 8.35 3.21 -18.33
C ILE A 204 9.26 4.37 -18.72
N SER A 205 8.80 5.26 -19.61
CA SER A 205 9.56 6.43 -20.06
C SER A 205 8.98 7.73 -19.49
N GLY A 206 9.59 8.28 -18.44
CA GLY A 206 9.22 9.60 -17.88
C GLY A 206 8.31 9.58 -16.64
N GLY A 207 7.77 8.41 -16.27
CA GLY A 207 6.86 8.16 -15.15
C GLY A 207 5.86 7.05 -15.52
N PRO A 208 5.25 6.31 -14.57
CA PRO A 208 5.29 6.47 -13.12
C PRO A 208 6.65 6.15 -12.46
N ARG A 209 6.83 6.56 -11.20
CA ARG A 209 8.07 6.30 -10.43
C ARG A 209 7.97 5.13 -9.45
N ALA A 210 6.98 4.26 -9.66
CA ALA A 210 6.79 3.06 -8.88
C ALA A 210 6.10 1.95 -9.66
N ALA A 211 6.28 0.71 -9.23
CA ALA A 211 5.58 -0.48 -9.70
C ALA A 211 5.25 -1.41 -8.53
N CYS A 212 4.04 -1.96 -8.49
CA CYS A 212 3.55 -2.80 -7.40
C CYS A 212 3.01 -4.14 -7.91
N TYR A 213 3.23 -5.18 -7.12
CA TYR A 213 2.71 -6.53 -7.35
C TYR A 213 2.61 -7.28 -6.01
N SER A 214 1.47 -7.94 -5.79
CA SER A 214 1.20 -8.86 -4.67
C SER A 214 1.49 -8.32 -3.26
N GLY A 215 1.32 -7.03 -2.99
CA GLY A 215 1.57 -6.44 -1.66
C GLY A 215 2.92 -5.77 -1.50
N CYS A 216 3.77 -5.81 -2.52
CA CYS A 216 5.09 -5.17 -2.50
C CYS A 216 5.24 -4.23 -3.69
N CYS A 217 5.94 -3.13 -3.46
CA CYS A 217 6.20 -2.09 -4.43
C CYS A 217 7.69 -1.80 -4.53
N VAL A 218 8.15 -1.50 -5.73
CA VAL A 218 9.44 -0.85 -6.00
C VAL A 218 9.18 0.59 -6.44
N SER A 219 9.87 1.56 -5.86
CA SER A 219 9.78 2.98 -6.22
C SER A 219 11.16 3.61 -6.32
N TRP A 220 11.30 4.74 -6.99
CA TRP A 220 12.61 5.36 -7.17
C TRP A 220 12.59 6.89 -7.15
N SER A 221 13.56 7.49 -6.49
CA SER A 221 13.55 8.90 -6.06
C SER A 221 13.47 9.95 -7.18
N MET A 222 13.99 9.65 -8.37
CA MET A 222 14.12 10.63 -9.46
C MET A 222 13.35 10.19 -10.72
N LYS A 223 13.00 11.13 -11.60
CA LYS A 223 12.45 10.77 -12.91
C LYS A 223 13.56 10.09 -13.73
N ALA A 224 13.39 8.79 -13.96
CA ALA A 224 14.30 7.96 -14.75
C ALA A 224 13.47 6.98 -15.58
N PRO A 225 13.87 6.67 -16.82
CA PRO A 225 13.23 5.61 -17.57
C PRO A 225 13.58 4.27 -16.90
N ALA A 226 12.58 3.47 -16.54
CA ALA A 226 12.79 2.24 -15.79
C ALA A 226 12.30 1.03 -16.59
N GLN A 227 13.12 -0.02 -16.65
CA GLN A 227 12.74 -1.32 -17.20
C GLN A 227 12.49 -2.30 -16.06
N ALA A 228 11.49 -3.17 -16.21
CA ALA A 228 11.19 -4.18 -15.20
C ALA A 228 12.42 -5.04 -14.83
N THR A 229 13.18 -5.44 -15.85
CA THR A 229 14.40 -6.25 -15.72
C THR A 229 15.56 -5.52 -15.03
N GLU A 230 15.56 -4.19 -15.03
CA GLU A 230 16.54 -3.36 -14.31
C GLU A 230 16.16 -3.18 -12.83
N LEU A 231 14.86 -3.18 -12.53
CA LEU A 231 14.33 -3.08 -11.16
C LEU A 231 14.38 -4.43 -10.41
N ALA A 232 14.20 -5.56 -11.10
CA ALA A 232 14.16 -6.88 -10.48
C ALA A 232 15.41 -7.20 -9.62
N PRO A 233 16.66 -6.96 -10.08
CA PRO A 233 17.85 -7.16 -9.26
C PRO A 233 17.84 -6.32 -7.97
N ARG A 234 17.23 -5.13 -7.98
CA ARG A 234 17.14 -4.23 -6.81
C ARG A 234 16.21 -4.80 -5.74
N VAL A 235 15.07 -5.34 -6.17
CA VAL A 235 14.15 -6.08 -5.28
C VAL A 235 14.85 -7.31 -4.70
N ASN A 236 15.58 -8.07 -5.53
CA ASN A 236 16.32 -9.23 -5.06
C ASN A 236 17.42 -8.85 -4.04
N THR A 237 18.16 -7.77 -4.25
CA THR A 237 19.13 -7.28 -3.24
C THR A 237 18.46 -7.04 -1.89
N CYS A 238 17.30 -6.38 -1.86
CA CYS A 238 16.58 -6.15 -0.61
C CYS A 238 16.11 -7.46 0.04
N LEU A 239 15.64 -8.43 -0.75
CA LEU A 239 15.23 -9.76 -0.27
C LEU A 239 16.39 -10.53 0.39
N GLN A 240 17.60 -10.44 -0.17
CA GLN A 240 18.79 -11.12 0.36
C GLN A 240 19.37 -10.42 1.59
N THR A 241 19.31 -9.09 1.63
CA THR A 241 19.98 -8.29 2.66
C THR A 241 19.12 -8.09 3.91
N CYS A 242 17.81 -7.94 3.76
CA CYS A 242 16.92 -7.74 4.89
C CYS A 242 16.42 -9.09 5.41
N PRO A 243 16.71 -9.50 6.67
CA PRO A 243 16.40 -10.85 7.15
C PRO A 243 14.98 -11.02 7.73
N ASN A 244 14.28 -9.92 8.01
CA ASN A 244 13.01 -9.94 8.76
C ASN A 244 11.82 -10.37 7.91
N PRO A 245 10.83 -11.13 8.44
CA PRO A 245 9.64 -11.61 7.70
C PRO A 245 8.92 -10.52 6.90
N THR A 246 8.84 -9.32 7.46
CA THR A 246 8.45 -8.09 6.78
C THR A 246 9.62 -7.13 6.75
N PHE A 247 9.77 -6.39 5.65
CA PHE A 247 10.84 -5.40 5.51
C PHE A 247 10.43 -4.27 4.58
N SER A 248 11.13 -3.15 4.73
CA SER A 248 11.35 -2.19 3.65
C SER A 248 12.85 -1.96 3.50
N CYS A 249 13.25 -1.46 2.34
CA CYS A 249 14.64 -1.37 1.96
C CYS A 249 14.86 -0.18 1.04
N ILE A 250 16.04 0.43 1.14
CA ILE A 250 16.50 1.47 0.22
C ILE A 250 17.86 1.03 -0.33
N ASN A 251 17.95 0.91 -1.65
CA ASN A 251 19.19 0.80 -2.42
C ASN A 251 19.57 2.20 -2.90
N ARG A 252 20.69 2.74 -2.44
CA ARG A 252 21.10 4.12 -2.72
C ARG A 252 22.04 4.22 -3.91
N ASP A 253 22.01 5.37 -4.57
CA ASP A 253 22.98 5.75 -5.62
C ASP A 253 23.11 4.68 -6.74
N VAL A 254 21.97 4.15 -7.19
CA VAL A 254 21.95 3.21 -8.31
C VAL A 254 21.80 3.94 -9.65
N VAL A 255 22.11 3.21 -10.71
CA VAL A 255 21.81 3.64 -12.08
C VAL A 255 20.51 2.99 -12.52
N ILE A 256 19.57 3.81 -13.00
CA ILE A 256 18.34 3.39 -13.68
C ILE A 256 18.23 4.12 -15.01
N GLY A 257 18.13 3.40 -16.12
CA GLY A 257 17.88 4.02 -17.43
C GLY A 257 18.89 5.09 -17.83
N ASN A 258 20.17 4.88 -17.48
CA ASN A 258 21.28 5.82 -17.62
C ASN A 258 21.23 7.09 -16.74
N VAL A 259 20.32 7.15 -15.76
CA VAL A 259 20.29 8.18 -14.72
C VAL A 259 21.06 7.68 -13.50
N TYR A 260 22.07 8.44 -13.06
CA TYR A 260 22.93 8.15 -11.91
C TYR A 260 22.36 8.79 -10.63
N GLY A 261 22.73 8.28 -9.46
CA GLY A 261 22.31 8.87 -8.19
C GLY A 261 20.86 8.55 -7.81
N VAL A 262 20.25 7.53 -8.41
CA VAL A 262 18.85 7.20 -8.13
C VAL A 262 18.79 6.29 -6.91
N ASP A 263 18.06 6.71 -5.88
CA ASP A 263 17.67 5.81 -4.80
C ASP A 263 16.47 4.96 -5.23
N VAL A 264 16.52 3.66 -4.97
CA VAL A 264 15.45 2.68 -5.22
C VAL A 264 14.97 2.08 -3.91
N CYS A 265 13.66 2.14 -3.70
CA CYS A 265 13.01 1.71 -2.48
C CYS A 265 12.12 0.50 -2.74
N VAL A 266 12.10 -0.44 -1.78
CA VAL A 266 11.21 -1.61 -1.78
C VAL A 266 10.40 -1.58 -0.49
N SER A 267 9.08 -1.62 -0.59
CA SER A 267 8.18 -1.43 0.56
C SER A 267 6.75 -1.92 0.25
N GLY A 268 5.83 -1.79 1.20
CA GLY A 268 4.40 -2.00 0.98
C GLY A 268 3.67 -0.79 0.39
N ARG A 269 4.40 0.25 -0.05
CA ARG A 269 3.82 1.51 -0.55
C ARG A 269 4.39 1.91 -1.90
N THR A 270 3.52 2.50 -2.70
CA THR A 270 3.88 3.09 -4.01
C THR A 270 4.86 4.26 -3.89
N GLN A 271 4.86 5.00 -2.77
CA GLN A 271 5.58 6.27 -2.64
C GLN A 271 6.78 6.26 -1.68
N PHE A 272 7.42 5.13 -1.39
CA PHE A 272 8.42 5.10 -0.31
C PHE A 272 9.71 5.90 -0.60
N CYS A 273 10.13 5.99 -1.86
CA CYS A 273 11.28 6.80 -2.27
C CYS A 273 10.93 8.26 -2.63
N HIS A 274 9.68 8.68 -2.40
CA HIS A 274 9.12 9.96 -2.83
C HIS A 274 8.83 10.90 -1.68
#